data_AF-A0A9E0GC36-F1
#
_entry.id   AF-A0A9E0GC36-F1
#
_cell.length_a   1.000
_cell.length_b   1.000
_cell.length_c   1.000
_cell.angle_alpha   90.00
_cell.angle_beta   90.00
_cell.angle_gamma   90.00
#
_symmetry.space_group_name_H-M   'P 1'
#
loop_
_entity.id
_entity.type
_entity.pdbx_description
1 polymer ?
#
loop_
_entity_poly.entity_id
_entity_poly.type
_entity_poly.pdbx_seq_one_letter_code
_entity_poly.pdbx_strand_id
1 'polypeptide(L)' 'MQGKIIKGIAGFYYVQTEDKLYECKAKGIFRNKKMKPLVGDNVEIDILDETE' A
#
# COMPACT_ATOMS: atom_id res chain seq x y z
N MET A 1 -0.19 -6.27 -8.05
CA MET A 1 -0.47 -7.34 -7.05
C MET A 1 -1.55 -6.87 -6.09
N GLN A 2 -2.44 -7.77 -5.64
CA GLN A 2 -3.50 -7.41 -4.68
C GLN A 2 -3.09 -7.75 -3.25
N GLY A 3 -3.54 -6.93 -2.31
CA GLY A 3 -3.34 -7.17 -0.88
C GLY A 3 -4.24 -6.30 -0.01
N LYS A 4 -4.02 -6.37 1.31
CA LYS A 4 -4.77 -5.59 2.29
C LYS A 4 -3.83 -4.74 3.14
N ILE A 5 -4.20 -3.48 3.37
CA ILE A 5 -3.45 -2.61 4.29
C ILE A 5 -3.66 -3.13 5.72
N ILE A 6 -2.58 -3.56 6.38
CA ILE A 6 -2.62 -4.02 7.77
C ILE A 6 -2.10 -2.97 8.75
N LYS A 7 -1.30 -2.01 8.27
CA LYS A 7 -0.71 -0.96 9.11
C LYS A 7 -0.45 0.30 8.28
N GLY A 8 -0.62 1.47 8.88
CA GLY A 8 -0.19 2.75 8.31
C GLY A 8 0.66 3.52 9.31
N ILE A 9 1.86 3.95 8.93
CA ILE A 9 2.77 4.72 9.79
C ILE A 9 3.38 5.86 8.97
N ALA A 10 3.24 7.10 9.42
CA ALA A 10 3.93 8.27 8.84
C ALA A 10 3.82 8.39 7.30
N GLY A 11 2.68 7.99 6.72
CA GLY A 11 2.44 8.04 5.27
C GLY A 11 2.91 6.82 4.48
N PHE A 12 3.47 5.82 5.15
CA PHE A 12 3.70 4.48 4.62
C PHE A 12 2.54 3.56 4.99
N TYR A 13 2.26 2.59 4.12
CA TYR A 13 1.23 1.58 4.26
C TYR A 13 1.87 0.21 4.11
N TYR A 14 1.64 -0.66 5.07
CA TYR A 14 2.10 -2.04 5.03
C TYR A 14 0.98 -2.90 4.49
N VAL A 15 1.21 -3.50 3.33
CA VAL A 15 0.23 -4.26 2.55
C VAL A 15 0.59 -5.74 2.62
N GLN A 16 -0.27 -6.52 3.26
CA GLN A 16 -0.16 -7.98 3.29
C GLN A 16 -0.75 -8.54 1.99
N THR A 17 0.08 -9.20 1.19
CA THR A 17 -0.38 -10.04 0.08
C THR A 17 -0.49 -11.50 0.55
N GLU A 18 -0.79 -12.44 -0.33
CA GLU A 18 -0.85 -13.86 0.05
C GLU A 18 0.50 -14.37 0.59
N ASP A 19 1.62 -13.92 0.00
CA ASP A 19 2.94 -14.49 0.29
C ASP A 19 3.84 -13.59 1.14
N LYS A 20 3.69 -12.26 1.07
CA LYS A 20 4.68 -11.32 1.64
C LYS A 20 4.03 -10.03 2.15
N LEU A 21 4.71 -9.40 3.10
CA LEU A 21 4.39 -8.06 3.56
C LEU A 21 5.22 -7.04 2.78
N TYR A 22 4.55 -6.07 2.17
CA TYR A 22 5.19 -4.98 1.44
C TYR A 22 5.03 -3.66 2.16
N GLU A 23 6.09 -2.87 2.20
CA GLU A 23 6.00 -1.45 2.55
C GLU A 23 5.69 -0.65 1.28
N CYS A 24 4.64 0.17 1.34
CA CYS A 24 4.14 0.91 0.20
C CYS A 24 3.95 2.39 0.54
N LYS A 25 4.11 3.26 -0.46
CA LYS A 25 3.70 4.66 -0.39
C LYS A 25 2.49 4.89 -1.29
N ALA A 26 1.51 5.67 -0.84
CA ALA A 26 0.39 6.04 -1.68
C ALA A 26 0.87 6.90 -2.87
N LYS A 27 0.47 6.53 -4.09
CA LYS A 27 0.70 7.33 -5.30
C LYS A 27 0.07 8.73 -5.14
N GLY A 28 0.66 9.74 -5.78
CA GLY A 28 0.15 11.13 -5.72
C GLY A 28 -1.31 11.28 -6.17
N ILE A 29 -1.80 10.37 -7.01
CA ILE A 29 -3.20 10.34 -7.46
C ILE A 29 -4.21 10.20 -6.32
N PHE A 30 -3.85 9.51 -5.22
CA PHE A 30 -4.73 9.38 -4.05
C PHE A 30 -4.97 10.74 -3.39
N ARG A 31 -3.92 11.58 -3.31
CA ARG A 31 -4.05 12.96 -2.81
C ARG A 31 -4.89 13.83 -3.73
N ASN A 32 -4.72 13.73 -5.05
CA ASN A 32 -5.53 14.46 -6.03
C ASN A 32 -7.02 14.07 -5.90
N LYS A 33 -7.30 12.77 -5.78
CA LYS A 33 -8.66 12.25 -5.57
C LYS A 33 -9.19 12.45 -4.13
N LYS A 34 -8.42 13.08 -3.24
CA LYS A 34 -8.71 13.22 -1.80
C LYS A 34 -9.07 11.89 -1.11
N MET A 35 -8.60 10.77 -1.65
CA MET A 35 -8.75 9.46 -1.05
C MET A 35 -7.59 9.20 -0.09
N LYS A 36 -7.93 8.77 1.11
CA LYS A 36 -6.96 8.33 2.12
C LYS A 36 -7.07 6.82 2.23
N PRO A 37 -6.00 6.06 1.91
CA PRO A 37 -5.96 4.63 2.21
C PRO A 37 -6.03 4.42 3.71
N LEU A 38 -6.81 3.44 4.14
CA LEU A 38 -7.02 3.08 5.54
C LEU A 38 -6.66 1.61 5.79
N VAL A 39 -6.36 1.30 7.04
CA VAL A 39 -6.17 -0.09 7.47
C VAL A 39 -7.46 -0.86 7.24
N GLY A 40 -7.35 -2.04 6.61
CA GLY A 40 -8.48 -2.87 6.20
C GLY A 40 -8.85 -2.76 4.72
N ASP A 41 -8.41 -1.70 4.02
CA ASP A 41 -8.68 -1.53 2.59
C ASP A 41 -7.96 -2.60 1.77
N ASN A 42 -8.68 -3.14 0.78
CA ASN A 42 -8.08 -3.94 -0.27
C ASN A 42 -7.47 -2.99 -1.30
N VAL A 43 -6.21 -3.20 -1.63
CA VAL A 43 -5.43 -2.33 -2.51
C VAL A 43 -4.66 -3.13 -3.54
N GLU A 44 -4.40 -2.48 -4.66
CA GLU A 44 -3.46 -2.97 -5.66
C GLU A 44 -2.14 -2.21 -5.52
N ILE A 45 -1.04 -2.96 -5.46
CA ILE A 45 0.31 -2.46 -5.32
C ILE A 45 1.14 -2.86 -6.54
N ASP A 46 2.04 -1.97 -6.95
CA ASP A 46 3.08 -2.23 -7.95
C ASP A 46 4.43 -2.20 -7.24
N ILE A 47 5.27 -3.19 -7.50
CA ILE A 47 6.63 -3.24 -6.97
C ILE A 47 7.50 -2.40 -7.91
N LEU A 48 8.13 -1.34 -7.37
CA LEU A 48 8.98 -0.43 -8.14
C LEU A 48 10.46 -0.78 -8.06
N ASP A 49 10.88 -1.36 -6.93
CA ASP A 49 12.21 -1.91 -6.72
C ASP A 49 12.03 -3.29 -6.09
N GLU A 50 12.46 -4.33 -6.79
CA GLU A 50 12.74 -5.64 -6.20
C GLU A 50 14.17 -5.60 -5.69
N THR A 51 14.38 -5.11 -4.47
CA THR A 51 15.57 -5.52 -3.74
C THR A 51 15.30 -6.91 -3.18
N GLU A 52 16.02 -7.87 -3.75
CA GLU A 52 16.08 -9.29 -3.37
C GLU A 52 16.30 -9.49 -1.86
#